data_AF-A0A327PZ91-F1
#
_entry.id   AF-A0A327PZ91-F1
#
_cell.length_a   1.000
_cell.length_b   1.000
_cell.length_c   1.000
_cell.angle_alpha   90.00
_cell.angle_beta   90.00
_cell.angle_gamma   90.00
#
_symmetry.space_group_name_H-M   'P 1'
#
loop_
_entity.id
_entity.type
_entity.pdbx_description
1 polymer ?
#
loop_
_entity_poly.entity_id
_entity_poly.type
_entity_poly.pdbx_seq_one_letter_code
_entity_poly.pdbx_strand_id
1 'polypeptide(L)'
;MKMQQYIRQGKSENYLMAEERGLKKAGEVAAALSKKFGEKVSAKDLIPFAKEWHHAGVFQRAGSNRLSGKRVYFLHPGDIDAITMEQILQHRERSNRPKVVNEQFVQGWYKQYFKITDPATYRTLRKAFVGIYQGKANKAPKGFIALDEPAFVQAQKMAGKAIPNGETIEFK
;
A
#
# COMPACT_ATOMS: atom_id res chain seq x y z
N MET A 1 23.42 -13.52 -13.53
CA MET A 1 22.30 -14.49 -13.62
C MET A 1 21.21 -13.92 -14.52
N LYS A 2 20.57 -14.74 -15.38
CA LYS A 2 19.56 -14.28 -16.36
C LYS A 2 18.16 -14.24 -15.74
N MET A 3 17.40 -13.16 -15.99
CA MET A 3 16.02 -12.88 -15.52
C MET A 3 15.04 -14.08 -15.63
N GLN A 4 15.25 -14.97 -16.60
CA GLN A 4 14.41 -16.16 -16.81
C GLN A 4 14.50 -17.20 -15.68
N GLN A 5 15.63 -17.29 -14.95
CA GLN A 5 15.73 -18.22 -13.80
C GLN A 5 14.95 -17.71 -12.59
N TYR A 6 14.85 -16.39 -12.41
CA TYR A 6 14.08 -15.76 -11.32
C TYR A 6 12.58 -16.04 -11.40
N ILE A 7 12.07 -16.31 -12.62
CA ILE A 7 10.67 -16.66 -12.86
C ILE A 7 10.41 -18.15 -12.62
N ARG A 8 11.41 -19.02 -12.81
CA ARG A 8 11.28 -20.48 -12.67
C ARG A 8 11.56 -21.01 -11.26
N GLN A 9 12.35 -20.31 -10.46
CA GLN A 9 12.57 -20.68 -9.06
C GLN A 9 11.55 -19.96 -8.21
N GLY A 10 10.51 -20.68 -7.79
CA GLY A 10 9.35 -20.16 -7.06
C GLY A 10 9.63 -19.63 -5.65
N LYS A 11 10.86 -19.20 -5.33
CA LYS A 11 11.24 -18.54 -4.07
C LYS A 11 12.24 -17.44 -4.41
N SER A 12 12.04 -16.23 -3.86
CA SER A 12 13.05 -15.16 -3.98
C SER A 12 14.33 -15.54 -3.24
N GLU A 13 15.48 -15.00 -3.65
CA GLU A 13 16.77 -15.24 -2.98
C GLU A 13 16.69 -14.91 -1.49
N ASN A 14 16.05 -13.80 -1.14
CA ASN A 14 15.79 -13.41 0.24
C ASN A 14 14.90 -14.40 1.01
N TYR A 15 13.99 -15.11 0.33
CA TYR A 15 13.18 -16.15 0.97
C TYR A 15 14.06 -17.32 1.40
N LEU A 16 14.99 -17.76 0.54
CA LEU A 16 15.92 -18.85 0.87
C LEU A 16 16.86 -18.44 2.01
N MET A 17 17.40 -17.22 1.93
CA MET A 17 18.23 -16.67 3.01
C MET A 17 17.47 -16.56 4.34
N ALA A 18 16.17 -16.26 4.33
CA ALA A 18 15.36 -16.23 5.55
C ALA A 18 15.21 -17.62 6.19
N GLU A 19 15.07 -18.68 5.38
CA GLU A 19 15.08 -20.06 5.86
C GLU A 19 16.46 -20.42 6.44
N GLU A 20 17.56 -20.04 5.78
CA GLU A 20 18.93 -20.28 6.26
C GLU A 20 19.26 -19.54 7.56
N ARG A 21 18.70 -18.34 7.77
CA ARG A 21 18.81 -17.58 9.03
C ARG A 21 17.98 -18.17 10.17
N GLY A 22 17.24 -19.26 9.93
CA GLY A 22 16.40 -19.92 10.93
C GLY A 22 15.10 -19.17 11.24
N LEU A 23 14.68 -18.22 10.40
CA LEU A 23 13.39 -17.56 10.58
C LEU A 23 12.25 -18.53 10.29
N LYS A 24 11.21 -18.52 11.12
CA LYS A 24 10.05 -19.41 10.96
C LYS A 24 8.94 -18.73 10.16
N LYS A 25 8.28 -19.49 9.30
CA LYS A 25 7.17 -18.95 8.49
C LYS A 25 5.95 -18.74 9.37
N ALA A 26 5.23 -17.64 9.14
CA ALA A 26 4.00 -17.33 9.87
C ALA A 26 2.96 -18.46 9.85
N GLY A 27 2.90 -19.27 8.78
CA GLY A 27 2.02 -20.45 8.73
C GLY A 27 2.39 -21.55 9.74
N GLU A 28 3.68 -21.84 9.85
CA GLU A 28 4.20 -22.85 10.79
C GLU A 28 4.07 -22.35 12.24
N VAL A 29 4.39 -21.08 12.47
CA VAL A 29 4.22 -20.44 13.78
C VAL A 29 2.74 -20.40 14.19
N ALA A 30 1.83 -20.08 13.27
CA ALA A 30 0.41 -20.08 13.55
C ALA A 30 -0.11 -21.45 13.97
N ALA A 31 0.35 -22.53 13.34
CA ALA A 31 -0.01 -23.89 13.74
C ALA A 31 0.52 -24.23 15.15
N ALA A 32 1.77 -23.86 15.46
CA ALA A 32 2.37 -24.08 16.77
C ALA A 32 1.64 -23.29 17.87
N LEU A 33 1.36 -22.01 17.64
CA LEU A 33 0.63 -21.16 18.58
C LEU A 33 -0.83 -21.60 18.74
N SER A 34 -1.48 -22.09 17.67
CA SER A 34 -2.83 -22.63 17.77
C SER A 34 -2.89 -23.81 18.73
N LYS A 35 -1.88 -24.69 18.67
CA LYS A 35 -1.75 -25.83 19.59
C LYS A 35 -1.44 -25.37 21.02
N LYS A 36 -0.57 -24.36 21.18
CA LYS A 36 -0.18 -23.80 22.49
C LYS A 36 -1.35 -23.15 23.22
N PHE A 37 -2.19 -22.39 22.51
CA PHE A 37 -3.29 -21.63 23.11
C PHE A 37 -4.64 -22.36 23.08
N GLY A 38 -4.76 -23.46 22.33
CA GLY A 38 -6.05 -24.15 22.15
C GLY A 38 -7.07 -23.36 21.32
N GLU A 39 -6.66 -22.26 20.69
CA GLU A 39 -7.50 -21.44 19.81
C GLU A 39 -6.89 -21.35 18.41
N LYS A 40 -7.73 -21.25 17.38
CA LYS A 40 -7.28 -21.12 16.00
C LYS A 40 -6.54 -19.81 15.79
N VAL A 41 -5.23 -19.85 15.54
CA VAL A 41 -4.39 -18.73 15.10
C VAL A 41 -4.10 -18.89 13.61
N SER A 42 -4.27 -17.81 12.83
CA SER A 42 -3.98 -17.81 11.41
C SER A 42 -2.68 -17.06 11.09
N ALA A 43 -2.06 -17.36 9.95
CA ALA A 43 -0.88 -16.62 9.50
C ALA A 43 -1.15 -15.11 9.31
N LYS A 44 -2.41 -14.71 9.07
CA LYS A 44 -2.80 -13.29 8.97
C LYS A 44 -2.72 -12.57 10.32
N ASP A 45 -3.04 -13.29 11.40
CA ASP A 45 -2.96 -12.74 12.75
C ASP A 45 -1.52 -12.43 13.17
N LEU A 46 -0.56 -13.16 12.58
CA LEU A 46 0.87 -13.03 12.90
C LEU A 46 1.62 -11.98 12.06
N ILE A 47 0.96 -11.34 11.09
CA ILE A 47 1.58 -10.33 10.21
C ILE A 47 2.24 -9.18 11.00
N PRO A 48 1.63 -8.61 12.07
CA PRO A 48 2.24 -7.50 12.81
C PRO A 48 3.53 -7.88 13.55
N PHE A 49 3.70 -9.17 13.86
CA PHE A 49 4.85 -9.69 14.60
C PHE A 49 5.97 -10.16 13.66
N ALA A 50 5.72 -10.15 12.35
CA ALA A 50 6.72 -10.52 11.37
C ALA A 50 7.79 -9.43 11.24
N LYS A 51 9.06 -9.83 11.26
CA LYS A 51 10.20 -8.93 11.05
C LYS A 51 10.42 -8.65 9.57
N GLU A 52 10.19 -9.66 8.75
CA GLU A 52 10.43 -9.61 7.32
C GLU A 52 9.32 -10.32 6.56
N TRP A 53 9.15 -9.92 5.29
CA TRP A 53 8.30 -10.63 4.35
C TRP A 53 9.04 -10.78 3.03
N HIS A 54 8.91 -11.95 2.43
CA HIS A 54 9.56 -12.28 1.15
C HIS A 54 8.54 -12.86 0.18
N HIS A 55 8.84 -12.74 -1.11
CA HIS A 55 8.02 -13.35 -2.14
C HIS A 55 8.35 -14.85 -2.24
N ALA A 56 7.34 -15.69 -2.02
CA ALA A 56 7.40 -17.13 -2.19
C ALA A 56 7.11 -17.54 -3.64
N GLY A 57 7.55 -16.73 -4.60
CA GLY A 57 7.30 -16.95 -6.03
C GLY A 57 6.14 -16.13 -6.61
N VAL A 58 6.05 -16.21 -7.94
CA VAL A 58 5.04 -15.53 -8.76
C VAL A 58 4.05 -16.58 -9.26
N PHE A 59 2.78 -16.41 -8.94
CA PHE A 59 1.72 -17.36 -9.29
C PHE A 59 0.68 -16.68 -10.18
N GLN A 60 0.11 -17.41 -11.13
CA GLN A 60 -1.06 -16.95 -11.86
C GLN A 60 -2.26 -16.90 -10.90
N ARG A 61 -2.89 -15.73 -10.80
CA ARG A 61 -4.02 -15.54 -9.89
C ARG A 61 -5.24 -16.29 -10.44
N ALA A 62 -5.85 -17.15 -9.63
CA ALA A 62 -7.05 -17.88 -10.02
C ALA A 62 -8.13 -16.92 -10.58
N GLY A 63 -8.60 -17.18 -11.80
CA GLY A 63 -9.57 -16.35 -12.50
C GLY A 63 -9.02 -15.11 -13.21
N SER A 64 -7.69 -14.95 -13.34
CA SER A 64 -7.11 -13.87 -14.16
C SER A 64 -5.77 -14.26 -14.80
N ASN A 65 -5.47 -13.73 -15.98
CA ASN A 65 -4.14 -13.87 -16.62
C ASN A 65 -3.06 -12.99 -15.98
N ARG A 66 -3.29 -12.47 -14.76
CA ARG A 66 -2.30 -11.65 -14.04
C ARG A 66 -1.47 -12.53 -13.11
N LEU A 67 -0.17 -12.37 -13.22
CA LEU A 67 0.82 -12.90 -12.29
C LEU A 67 0.81 -12.08 -11.00
N SER A 68 0.72 -12.75 -9.85
CA SER A 68 0.77 -12.13 -8.53
C SER A 68 1.74 -12.88 -7.62
N GLY A 69 2.62 -12.15 -6.94
CA GLY A 69 3.52 -12.73 -5.96
C GLY A 69 2.81 -13.02 -4.64
N LYS A 70 2.97 -14.23 -4.08
CA LYS A 70 2.48 -14.53 -2.74
C LYS A 70 3.50 -14.04 -1.71
N ARG A 71 3.08 -13.15 -0.80
CA ARG A 71 3.90 -12.72 0.33
C ARG A 71 3.88 -13.79 1.42
N VAL A 72 5.05 -14.15 1.92
CA VAL A 72 5.21 -15.00 3.09
C VAL A 72 5.94 -14.20 4.15
N TYR A 73 5.39 -14.20 5.36
CA TYR A 73 5.88 -13.47 6.51
C TYR A 73 6.72 -14.39 7.38
N PHE A 74 7.84 -13.88 7.89
CA PHE A 74 8.80 -14.61 8.70
C PHE A 74 8.92 -13.99 10.08
N LEU A 75 8.98 -14.84 11.10
CA LEU A 75 9.13 -14.48 12.51
C LEU A 75 10.46 -14.99 13.04
N HIS A 76 11.07 -14.20 13.92
CA HIS A 76 12.28 -14.60 14.62
C HIS A 76 11.92 -15.63 15.71
N PRO A 77 12.64 -16.76 15.83
CA PRO A 77 12.32 -17.79 16.82
C PRO A 77 12.18 -17.28 18.25
N GLY A 78 13.08 -16.37 18.66
CA GLY A 78 13.07 -15.77 19.99
C GLY A 78 11.87 -14.86 20.28
N ASP A 79 11.22 -14.32 19.25
CA ASP A 79 10.05 -13.45 19.43
C ASP A 79 8.76 -14.26 19.53
N ILE A 80 8.74 -15.52 19.08
CA ILE A 80 7.52 -16.34 19.01
C ILE A 80 6.96 -16.62 20.40
N ASP A 81 7.82 -16.89 21.38
CA ASP A 81 7.38 -17.22 22.74
C ASP A 81 6.83 -16.01 23.50
N ALA A 82 7.21 -14.80 23.09
CA ALA A 82 6.69 -13.55 23.64
C ALA A 82 5.31 -13.17 23.07
N ILE A 83 4.85 -13.83 22.00
CA ILE A 83 3.53 -13.58 21.43
C ILE A 83 2.47 -14.15 22.38
N THR A 84 1.61 -13.28 22.89
CA THR A 84 0.50 -13.69 23.76
C THR A 84 -0.82 -13.73 22.99
N MET A 85 -1.78 -14.48 23.53
CA MET A 85 -3.10 -14.57 22.93
C MET A 85 -3.85 -13.23 22.96
N GLU A 86 -3.66 -12.44 24.01
CA GLU A 86 -4.23 -11.10 24.15
C GLU A 86 -3.78 -10.17 23.02
N GLN A 87 -2.49 -10.21 22.64
CA GLN A 87 -1.96 -9.40 21.54
C GLN A 87 -2.58 -9.80 20.19
N ILE A 88 -2.79 -11.10 19.97
CA ILE A 88 -3.45 -11.64 18.78
C ILE A 88 -4.91 -11.15 18.71
N LEU A 89 -5.65 -11.23 19.81
CA LEU A 89 -7.04 -10.79 19.89
C LEU A 89 -7.16 -9.26 19.68
N GLN A 90 -6.31 -8.47 20.31
CA GLN A 90 -6.27 -7.02 20.09
C GLN A 90 -6.02 -6.66 18.63
N HIS A 91 -5.12 -7.39 17.95
CA HIS A 91 -4.89 -7.16 16.53
C HIS A 91 -6.08 -7.54 15.65
N ARG A 92 -6.79 -8.63 15.98
CA ARG A 92 -8.03 -9.02 15.29
C ARG A 92 -9.10 -7.96 15.43
N GLU A 93 -9.31 -7.45 16.63
CA GLU A 93 -10.26 -6.37 16.88
C GLU A 93 -9.89 -5.13 16.08
N ARG A 94 -8.62 -4.71 16.10
CA ARG A 94 -8.15 -3.56 15.32
C ARG A 94 -8.33 -3.77 13.81
N SER A 95 -8.09 -4.98 13.32
CA SER A 95 -8.22 -5.32 11.90
C SER A 95 -9.69 -5.38 11.43
N ASN A 96 -10.59 -5.81 12.32
CA ASN A 96 -12.02 -5.92 12.05
C ASN A 96 -12.78 -4.61 12.30
N ARG A 97 -12.18 -3.63 12.98
CA ARG A 97 -12.79 -2.31 13.15
C ARG A 97 -13.06 -1.71 11.77
N PRO A 98 -14.30 -1.30 11.48
CA PRO A 98 -14.58 -0.60 10.24
C PRO A 98 -13.70 0.64 10.20
N LYS A 99 -12.94 0.80 9.10
CA LYS A 99 -12.19 2.04 8.88
C LYS A 99 -13.22 3.17 8.90
N VAL A 100 -13.03 4.17 9.76
CA VAL A 100 -13.90 5.34 9.79
C VAL A 100 -13.73 6.03 8.45
N VAL A 101 -14.67 5.79 7.54
CA VAL A 101 -14.66 6.39 6.22
C VAL A 101 -15.23 7.79 6.41
N ASN A 102 -14.39 8.82 6.27
CA ASN A 102 -14.92 10.17 6.22
C ASN A 102 -15.70 10.35 4.91
N GLU A 103 -17.03 10.32 5.01
CA GLU A 103 -17.95 10.48 3.88
C GLU A 103 -18.37 11.94 3.65
N GLN A 104 -17.81 12.89 4.41
CA GLN A 104 -18.10 14.31 4.24
C GLN A 104 -17.86 14.74 2.79
N PHE A 105 -18.76 15.56 2.29
CA PHE A 105 -18.62 16.16 0.98
C PHE A 105 -17.61 17.31 1.08
N VAL A 106 -16.60 17.29 0.22
CA VAL A 106 -15.53 18.30 0.17
C VAL A 106 -15.41 18.83 -1.25
N GLN A 107 -15.05 20.11 -1.34
CA GLN A 107 -14.73 20.78 -2.58
C GLN A 107 -13.40 21.51 -2.44
N GLY A 108 -12.63 21.58 -3.51
CA GLY A 108 -11.30 22.15 -3.46
C GLY A 108 -10.49 21.83 -4.71
N TRP A 109 -9.18 22.01 -4.59
CA TRP A 109 -8.27 21.87 -5.71
C TRP A 109 -7.10 20.93 -5.38
N TYR A 110 -6.42 20.45 -6.40
CA TYR A 110 -5.22 19.63 -6.27
C TYR A 110 -4.27 19.83 -7.44
N LYS A 111 -2.98 19.52 -7.26
CA LYS A 111 -1.99 19.54 -8.35
C LYS A 111 -2.16 18.30 -9.22
N GLN A 112 -2.63 18.47 -10.46
CA GLN A 112 -2.74 17.41 -11.45
C GLN A 112 -1.50 17.41 -12.35
N TYR A 113 -0.79 16.28 -12.40
CA TYR A 113 0.40 16.15 -13.24
C TYR A 113 0.07 15.45 -14.54
N PHE A 114 0.44 16.07 -15.65
CA PHE A 114 0.40 15.45 -16.97
C PHE A 114 1.82 15.20 -17.48
N LYS A 115 2.02 14.04 -18.09
CA LYS A 115 3.24 13.74 -18.83
C LYS A 115 3.12 14.36 -20.21
N ILE A 116 4.06 15.23 -20.55
CA ILE A 116 4.15 15.85 -21.87
C ILE A 116 5.50 15.46 -22.44
N THR A 117 5.51 14.95 -23.67
CA THR A 117 6.74 14.69 -24.41
C THR A 117 7.04 15.92 -25.23
N ASP A 118 8.22 16.50 -25.01
CA ASP A 118 8.70 17.60 -25.83
C ASP A 118 8.98 17.09 -27.25
N PRO A 119 8.35 17.63 -28.31
CA PRO A 119 8.55 17.17 -29.68
C PRO A 119 9.96 17.44 -30.22
N ALA A 120 10.69 18.42 -29.66
CA ALA A 120 12.03 18.77 -30.13
C ALA A 120 13.11 17.87 -29.50
N THR A 121 12.99 17.60 -28.20
CA THR A 121 14.01 16.83 -27.46
C THR A 121 13.61 15.37 -27.19
N TYR A 122 12.36 14.99 -27.49
CA TYR A 122 11.73 13.70 -27.15
C TYR A 122 11.78 13.35 -25.65
N ARG A 123 12.11 14.32 -24.78
CA ARG A 123 12.15 14.12 -23.34
C ARG A 123 10.74 14.21 -22.76
N THR A 124 10.41 13.27 -21.87
CA THR A 124 9.15 13.31 -21.13
C THR A 124 9.30 14.19 -19.88
N LEU A 125 8.55 15.28 -19.84
CA LEU A 125 8.46 16.18 -18.70
C LEU A 125 7.12 15.97 -17.97
N ARG A 126 7.10 16.23 -16.66
CA ARG A 126 5.87 16.27 -15.88
C ARG A 126 5.51 17.72 -15.63
N LYS A 127 4.39 18.18 -16.18
CA LYS A 127 3.89 19.53 -15.98
C LYS A 127 2.69 19.50 -15.04
N ALA A 128 2.67 20.42 -14.08
CA ALA A 128 1.60 20.55 -13.11
C ALA A 128 0.48 21.45 -13.65
N PHE A 129 -0.75 21.11 -13.35
CA PHE A 129 -1.96 21.84 -13.72
C PHE A 129 -2.91 21.91 -12.51
N VAL A 130 -3.80 22.89 -12.52
CA VAL A 130 -4.86 23.02 -11.51
C VAL A 130 -5.96 22.00 -11.79
N GLY A 131 -6.08 21.01 -10.91
CA GLY A 131 -7.21 20.07 -10.87
C GLY A 131 -8.25 20.52 -9.85
N ILE A 132 -9.53 20.32 -10.15
CA ILE A 132 -10.64 20.62 -9.26
C ILE A 132 -11.32 19.32 -8.85
N TYR A 133 -11.67 19.20 -7.57
CA TYR A 133 -12.37 18.04 -7.05
C TYR A 133 -13.57 18.47 -6.22
N GLN A 134 -14.69 17.77 -6.42
CA GLN A 134 -15.91 17.93 -5.66
C GLN A 134 -16.51 16.52 -5.45
N GLY A 135 -16.65 16.10 -4.19
CA GLY A 135 -17.10 14.74 -3.87
C GLY A 135 -16.80 14.33 -2.44
N LYS A 136 -16.85 13.02 -2.16
CA LYS A 136 -16.58 12.48 -0.82
C LYS A 136 -15.09 12.63 -0.45
N ALA A 137 -14.80 13.04 0.79
CA ALA A 137 -13.45 13.25 1.30
C ALA A 137 -12.54 12.01 1.17
N ASN A 138 -13.09 10.82 1.39
CA ASN A 138 -12.36 9.56 1.22
C ASN A 138 -11.87 9.28 -0.21
N LYS A 139 -12.41 9.97 -1.22
CA LYS A 139 -12.06 9.84 -2.64
C LYS A 139 -11.27 11.06 -3.14
N ALA A 140 -10.91 11.98 -2.25
CA ALA A 140 -10.13 13.16 -2.61
C ALA A 140 -8.75 12.76 -3.19
N PRO A 141 -8.30 13.39 -4.28
CA PRO A 141 -6.99 13.14 -4.87
C PRO A 141 -5.83 13.46 -3.91
N LYS A 142 -4.66 12.86 -4.17
CA LYS A 142 -3.46 13.12 -3.37
C LYS A 142 -3.06 14.60 -3.46
N GLY A 143 -2.84 15.24 -2.31
CA GLY A 143 -2.49 16.66 -2.23
C GLY A 143 -3.67 17.60 -2.46
N PHE A 144 -4.90 17.12 -2.25
CA PHE A 144 -6.11 17.93 -2.23
C PHE A 144 -6.08 18.96 -1.10
N ILE A 145 -6.46 20.19 -1.42
CA ILE A 145 -6.64 21.31 -0.51
C ILE A 145 -8.12 21.70 -0.57
N ALA A 146 -8.82 21.55 0.55
CA ALA A 146 -10.21 21.97 0.68
C ALA A 146 -10.28 23.50 0.56
N LEU A 147 -11.28 24.00 -0.17
CA LEU A 147 -11.51 25.42 -0.36
C LEU A 147 -12.93 25.78 0.07
N ASP A 148 -13.08 26.97 0.64
CA ASP A 148 -14.37 27.59 0.85
C ASP A 148 -14.99 27.99 -0.50
N GLU A 149 -16.30 28.18 -0.52
CA GLU A 149 -17.08 28.49 -1.73
C GLU A 149 -16.51 29.65 -2.59
N PRO A 150 -16.10 30.82 -2.02
CA PRO A 150 -15.53 31.91 -2.84
C PRO A 150 -14.18 31.52 -3.49
N ALA A 151 -13.29 30.89 -2.73
CA ALA A 151 -12.00 30.42 -3.22
C ALA A 151 -12.16 29.29 -4.26
N PHE A 152 -13.18 28.44 -4.09
CA PHE A 152 -13.50 27.38 -5.03
C PHE A 152 -13.95 27.91 -6.40
N VAL A 153 -14.77 28.96 -6.44
CA VAL A 153 -15.18 29.61 -7.70
C VAL A 153 -13.97 30.19 -8.44
N GLN A 154 -13.00 30.77 -7.72
CA GLN A 154 -11.75 31.22 -8.34
C GLN A 154 -10.91 30.04 -8.87
N ALA A 155 -10.84 28.95 -8.11
CA ALA A 155 -10.15 27.74 -8.52
C ALA A 155 -10.75 27.11 -9.78
N GLN A 156 -12.08 27.08 -9.89
CA GLN A 156 -12.77 26.62 -11.11
C GLN A 156 -12.39 27.45 -12.34
N LYS A 157 -12.25 28.78 -12.22
CA LYS A 157 -11.79 29.64 -13.32
C LYS A 157 -10.35 29.35 -13.76
N MET A 158 -9.54 28.76 -12.87
CA MET A 158 -8.17 28.38 -13.14
C MET A 158 -7.99 26.90 -13.49
N ALA A 159 -9.08 26.11 -13.49
CA ALA A 159 -9.05 24.70 -13.81
C ALA A 159 -8.39 24.44 -15.17
N GLY A 160 -7.49 23.46 -15.22
CA GLY A 160 -6.76 23.11 -16.44
C GLY A 160 -5.68 24.09 -16.87
N LYS A 161 -5.42 25.18 -16.11
CA LYS A 161 -4.26 26.04 -16.33
C LYS A 161 -2.99 25.42 -15.76
N ALA A 162 -1.89 25.63 -16.46
CA ALA A 162 -0.58 25.16 -16.02
C ALA A 162 -0.13 25.93 -14.76
N ILE A 163 0.42 25.21 -13.80
CA ILE A 163 1.07 25.76 -12.63
C ILE A 163 2.55 25.92 -12.96
N PRO A 164 3.15 27.11 -12.75
CA PRO A 164 4.59 27.28 -12.88
C PRO A 164 5.36 26.31 -11.98
N ASN A 165 6.53 25.88 -12.43
CA ASN A 165 7.32 24.87 -11.71
C ASN A 165 7.72 25.39 -10.32
N GLY A 166 7.30 24.69 -9.27
CA GLY A 166 7.67 25.00 -7.88
C GLY A 166 6.66 25.89 -7.13
N GLU A 167 5.65 26.43 -7.80
CA GLU A 167 4.67 27.31 -7.16
C GLU A 167 3.52 26.54 -6.53
N THR A 168 2.99 27.10 -5.44
CA THR A 168 1.73 26.69 -4.82
C THR A 168 0.78 27.85 -4.97
N ILE A 169 -0.36 27.59 -5.59
CA ILE A 169 -1.38 28.61 -5.82
C ILE A 169 -2.25 28.68 -4.56
N GLU A 170 -2.34 29.85 -3.96
CA GLU A 170 -3.30 30.13 -2.90
C GLU A 170 -4.55 30.74 -3.51
N PHE A 171 -5.68 30.05 -3.40
CA PHE A 171 -6.99 30.57 -3.74
C PHE A 171 -7.57 31.21 -2.48
N LYS A 172 -7.86 32.52 -2.53
CA LYS A 172 -8.41 33.29 -1.40
C LYS A 172 -9.87 33.62 -1.64
#